data_AF-A0A9R1W170-F1
#
_entry.id   AF-A0A9R1W170-F1
#
_cell.length_a   1.000
_cell.length_b   1.000
_cell.length_c   1.000
_cell.angle_alpha   90.00
_cell.angle_beta   90.00
_cell.angle_gamma   90.00
#
_symmetry.space_group_name_H-M   'P 1'
#
loop_
_entity.id
_entity.type
_entity.pdbx_description
1 polymer ?
#
loop_
_entity_poly.entity_id
_entity_poly.type
_entity_poly.pdbx_seq_one_letter_code
_entity_poly.pdbx_strand_id
1 'polypeptide(L)'
;MELHDEDWELINDDGFVYKRLKRLRVDPTVSTSVTPPPDPAVEERNRKERKKTILLKLKTRYQQEIHQWEHLSNTLKALQERTQTQPLLTALPDPYVSQSTHHSTNSTYHELAQTLLIQVEAQEASINQVSRLCDVAEALCSAQEQLLKQPFVYLPIWESSPRKLITSLLCEE
;
A
#
# COMPACT_ATOMS: atom_id res chain seq x y z
N MET A 1 31.99 9.55 28.55
CA MET A 1 32.87 8.73 27.69
C MET A 1 32.81 9.39 26.33
N GLU A 2 33.80 10.21 26.00
CA GLU A 2 33.89 10.88 24.69
C GLU A 2 34.20 9.81 23.64
N LEU A 3 33.36 9.73 22.60
CA LEU A 3 33.58 8.84 21.45
C LEU A 3 34.36 9.65 20.42
N HIS A 4 35.56 9.18 20.06
CA HIS A 4 36.40 9.85 19.08
C HIS A 4 36.12 9.33 17.66
N ASP A 5 36.53 10.07 16.63
CA ASP A 5 36.30 9.69 15.23
C ASP A 5 36.94 8.34 14.87
N GLU A 6 37.97 7.90 15.60
CA GLU A 6 38.58 6.58 15.43
C GLU A 6 37.68 5.41 15.85
N ASP A 7 36.62 5.65 16.63
CA ASP A 7 35.68 4.62 17.10
C ASP A 7 34.64 4.22 16.05
N TRP A 8 34.58 4.93 14.93
CA TRP A 8 33.63 4.67 13.85
C TRP A 8 34.29 3.90 12.69
N GLU A 9 33.60 2.90 12.17
CA GLU A 9 33.93 2.18 10.94
C GLU A 9 32.97 2.58 9.81
N LEU A 10 33.50 2.75 8.60
CA LEU A 10 32.69 3.01 7.42
C LEU A 10 32.23 1.66 6.85
N ILE A 11 30.93 1.41 6.82
CA ILE A 11 30.33 0.19 6.29
C ILE A 11 29.60 0.52 5.00
N ASN A 12 29.79 -0.31 3.98
CA ASN A 12 29.03 -0.26 2.73
C ASN A 12 28.13 -1.50 2.67
N ASP A 13 26.86 -1.32 3.04
CA ASP A 13 25.84 -2.34 2.88
C ASP A 13 24.93 -1.95 1.71
N ASP A 14 24.87 -2.79 0.68
CA ASP A 14 23.98 -2.62 -0.47
C ASP A 14 24.10 -1.25 -1.20
N GLY A 15 25.27 -0.62 -1.16
CA GLY A 15 25.53 0.68 -1.80
C GLY A 15 25.20 1.89 -0.93
N PHE A 16 24.76 1.67 0.32
CA PHE A 16 24.64 2.71 1.32
C PHE A 16 25.89 2.72 2.19
N VAL A 17 26.58 3.86 2.18
CA VAL A 17 27.78 4.09 2.99
C VAL A 17 27.37 4.80 4.27
N TYR A 18 27.56 4.16 5.42
CA TYR A 18 27.26 4.74 6.72
C TYR A 18 28.37 4.47 7.74
N LYS A 19 28.49 5.37 8.73
CA LYS A 19 29.38 5.20 9.88
C LYS A 19 28.68 4.35 10.93
N ARG A 20 29.31 3.29 11.41
CA ARG A 20 28.84 2.48 12.56
C ARG A 20 29.93 2.44 13.64
N LEU A 21 29.53 2.40 14.91
CA LEU A 21 30.49 2.23 16.01
C LEU A 21 31.15 0.85 15.91
N LYS A 22 32.49 0.81 16.00
CA LYS A 22 33.27 -0.43 15.99
C LYS A 22 32.82 -1.30 17.17
N ARG A 23 32.40 -2.54 16.90
CA ARG A 23 32.10 -3.49 17.97
C ARG A 23 33.42 -3.93 18.59
N LEU A 24 33.57 -3.75 19.90
CA LEU A 24 34.72 -4.24 20.67
C LEU A 24 34.77 -5.77 20.52
N ARG A 25 35.69 -6.28 19.69
CA ARG A 25 35.96 -7.71 19.55
C ARG A 25 36.59 -8.20 20.85
N VAL A 26 35.85 -9.01 21.60
CA VAL A 26 36.45 -9.96 22.53
C VAL A 26 36.97 -11.11 21.66
N ASP A 27 38.28 -11.17 21.43
CA ASP A 27 38.91 -12.28 20.72
C ASP A 27 38.71 -13.59 21.50
N PRO A 28 38.51 -14.71 20.78
CA PRO A 28 39.66 -15.55 20.51
C PRO A 28 39.72 -16.05 19.06
N THR A 29 40.89 -15.88 18.45
CA THR A 29 41.57 -16.86 17.58
C THR A 29 40.70 -17.65 16.59
N VAL A 30 40.31 -17.04 15.47
CA VAL A 30 40.09 -17.78 14.21
C VAL A 30 40.68 -16.98 13.05
N SER A 31 41.65 -17.61 12.39
CA SER A 31 42.30 -17.25 11.13
C SER A 31 41.49 -16.32 10.24
N THR A 32 42.05 -15.13 10.01
CA THR A 32 41.81 -14.34 8.80
C THR A 32 42.23 -15.17 7.58
N SER A 33 41.32 -15.96 7.02
CA SER A 33 41.34 -16.27 5.59
C SER A 33 40.91 -15.01 4.86
N VAL A 34 41.87 -14.12 4.61
CA VAL A 34 41.72 -13.04 3.64
C VAL A 34 41.56 -13.71 2.28
N THR A 35 40.31 -13.96 1.92
CA THR A 35 39.96 -14.30 0.54
C THR A 35 40.28 -13.05 -0.28
N PRO A 36 41.07 -13.14 -1.37
CA PRO A 36 41.38 -11.97 -2.17
C PRO A 36 40.07 -11.29 -2.61
N PRO A 37 40.02 -9.94 -2.63
CA PRO A 37 38.84 -9.24 -3.10
C PRO A 37 38.51 -9.75 -4.50
N PRO A 38 37.27 -10.22 -4.75
CA PRO A 38 36.83 -10.59 -6.08
C PRO A 38 37.09 -9.42 -7.04
N ASP A 39 37.53 -9.73 -8.26
CA ASP A 39 37.72 -8.71 -9.31
C ASP A 39 36.45 -7.82 -9.38
N PRO A 40 36.57 -6.48 -9.25
CA PRO A 40 35.43 -5.57 -9.23
C PRO A 40 34.49 -5.76 -10.44
N ALA A 41 35.02 -6.19 -11.58
CA ALA A 41 34.21 -6.50 -12.76
C ALA A 41 33.32 -7.74 -12.58
N VAL A 42 33.81 -8.76 -11.87
CA VAL A 42 33.06 -10.00 -11.57
C VAL A 42 31.99 -9.73 -10.51
N GLU A 43 32.30 -8.90 -9.51
CA GLU A 43 31.33 -8.49 -8.49
C GLU A 43 30.19 -7.66 -9.08
N GLU A 44 30.50 -6.71 -9.98
CA GLU A 44 29.47 -5.92 -10.65
C GLU A 44 28.56 -6.79 -11.53
N ARG A 45 29.12 -7.78 -12.23
CA ARG A 45 28.35 -8.75 -13.02
C ARG A 45 27.42 -9.57 -12.13
N ASN A 46 27.93 -10.10 -11.01
CA ASN A 46 27.11 -10.84 -10.05
C ASN A 46 25.99 -9.97 -9.47
N ARG A 47 26.25 -8.69 -9.20
CA ARG A 47 25.23 -7.71 -8.76
C ARG A 47 24.14 -7.54 -9.82
N LYS A 48 24.51 -7.38 -11.09
CA LYS A 48 23.56 -7.27 -12.21
C LYS A 48 22.71 -8.54 -12.35
N GLU A 49 23.32 -9.71 -12.21
CA GLU A 49 22.63 -11.00 -12.27
C GLU A 49 21.63 -11.19 -11.11
N ARG A 50 22.02 -10.83 -9.88
CA ARG A 50 21.10 -10.83 -8.72
C ARG A 50 19.93 -9.87 -8.92
N LYS A 51 20.18 -8.64 -9.38
CA LYS A 51 19.11 -7.68 -9.68
C LYS A 51 18.16 -8.21 -10.75
N LYS A 52 18.72 -8.81 -11.82
CA LYS A 52 17.93 -9.40 -12.90
C LYS A 52 17.02 -10.53 -12.39
N THR A 53 17.53 -11.43 -11.55
CA THR A 53 16.73 -12.55 -11.03
C THR A 53 15.59 -12.07 -10.12
N ILE A 54 15.84 -11.09 -9.25
CA ILE A 54 14.80 -10.49 -8.39
C ILE A 54 13.72 -9.82 -9.24
N LEU A 55 14.12 -8.98 -10.21
CA LEU A 55 13.17 -8.32 -11.11
C LEU A 55 12.34 -9.32 -11.92
N LEU A 56 12.95 -10.43 -12.36
CA LEU A 56 12.25 -11.46 -13.10
C LEU A 56 11.21 -12.17 -12.23
N LYS A 57 11.55 -12.50 -10.98
CA LYS A 57 10.60 -13.07 -10.00
C LYS A 57 9.44 -12.12 -9.72
N LEU A 58 9.74 -10.82 -9.59
CA LEU A 58 8.73 -9.80 -9.34
C LEU A 58 7.79 -9.66 -10.55
N LYS A 59 8.35 -9.65 -11.76
CA LYS A 59 7.57 -9.65 -13.01
C LYS A 59 6.64 -10.87 -13.06
N THR A 60 7.15 -12.08 -12.82
CA THR A 60 6.32 -13.29 -12.86
C THR A 60 5.20 -13.25 -11.84
N ARG A 61 5.46 -12.75 -10.63
CA ARG A 61 4.44 -12.60 -9.59
C ARG A 61 3.34 -11.62 -10.02
N TYR A 62 3.70 -10.43 -10.50
CA TYR A 62 2.71 -9.46 -10.95
C TYR A 62 1.93 -9.94 -12.17
N GLN A 63 2.56 -10.67 -13.10
CA GLN A 63 1.84 -11.27 -14.22
C GLN A 63 0.79 -12.29 -13.75
N GLN A 64 1.12 -13.15 -12.79
CA GLN A 64 0.15 -14.08 -12.20
C GLN A 64 -1.00 -13.34 -11.51
N GLU A 65 -0.68 -12.30 -10.75
CA GLU A 65 -1.67 -11.48 -10.05
C GLU A 65 -2.62 -10.81 -11.04
N ILE A 66 -2.09 -10.20 -12.11
CA ILE A 66 -2.89 -9.60 -13.19
C ILE A 66 -3.82 -10.64 -13.81
N HIS A 67 -3.35 -11.85 -14.13
CA HIS A 67 -4.21 -12.89 -14.68
C HIS A 67 -5.32 -13.32 -13.71
N GLN A 68 -5.06 -13.35 -12.40
CA GLN A 68 -6.10 -13.61 -11.41
C GLN A 68 -7.14 -12.50 -11.38
N TRP A 69 -6.71 -11.23 -11.41
CA TRP A 69 -7.61 -10.08 -11.48
C TRP A 69 -8.45 -10.09 -12.76
N GLU A 70 -7.86 -10.41 -13.91
CA GLU A 70 -8.57 -10.56 -15.18
C GLU A 70 -9.61 -11.67 -15.12
N HIS A 71 -9.25 -12.84 -14.57
CA HIS A 71 -10.18 -13.97 -14.41
C HIS A 71 -11.37 -13.59 -13.52
N LEU A 72 -11.11 -12.97 -12.36
CA LEU A 72 -12.17 -12.54 -11.43
C LEU A 72 -13.07 -11.48 -12.08
N SER A 73 -12.49 -10.50 -12.77
CA SER A 73 -13.23 -9.46 -13.50
C SER A 73 -14.13 -10.06 -14.58
N ASN A 74 -13.61 -10.99 -15.39
CA ASN A 74 -14.40 -11.69 -16.40
C ASN A 74 -15.52 -12.53 -15.78
N THR A 75 -15.26 -13.19 -14.65
CA THR A 75 -16.27 -13.97 -13.93
C THR A 75 -17.41 -13.07 -13.43
N LEU A 76 -17.07 -11.92 -12.84
CA LEU A 76 -18.06 -10.95 -12.37
C LEU A 76 -18.87 -10.37 -13.52
N LYS A 77 -18.23 -10.04 -14.65
CA LYS A 77 -18.94 -9.60 -15.87
C LYS A 77 -19.89 -10.66 -16.40
N ALA A 78 -19.45 -11.92 -16.48
CA ALA A 78 -20.30 -13.02 -16.94
C ALA A 78 -21.52 -13.24 -16.03
N LEU A 79 -21.34 -13.10 -14.71
CA LEU A 79 -22.46 -13.14 -13.76
C LEU A 79 -23.43 -11.97 -13.98
N GLN A 80 -22.90 -10.76 -14.14
CA GLN A 80 -23.71 -9.57 -14.43
C GLN A 80 -24.51 -9.72 -15.73
N GLU A 81 -23.87 -10.18 -16.80
CA GLU A 81 -24.51 -10.44 -18.09
C GLU A 81 -25.59 -11.52 -17.97
N ARG A 82 -25.35 -12.58 -17.19
CA ARG A 82 -26.35 -13.63 -16.91
C ARG A 82 -27.57 -13.09 -16.16
N THR A 83 -27.36 -12.20 -15.18
CA THR A 83 -28.47 -11.54 -14.47
C THR A 83 -29.24 -10.59 -15.39
N GLN A 84 -28.57 -9.96 -16.35
CA GLN A 84 -29.20 -9.02 -17.29
C GLN A 84 -29.93 -9.72 -18.46
N THR A 85 -29.45 -10.89 -18.89
CA THR A 85 -29.98 -11.61 -20.06
C THR A 85 -31.04 -12.64 -19.72
N GLN A 86 -31.34 -12.92 -18.44
CA GLN A 86 -32.46 -13.77 -18.06
C GLN A 86 -33.78 -13.00 -18.21
N PRO A 87 -34.60 -13.27 -19.25
CA PRO A 87 -35.92 -12.69 -19.34
C PRO A 87 -36.79 -13.39 -18.30
N LEU A 88 -37.62 -12.62 -17.61
CA LEU A 88 -38.76 -13.09 -16.82
C LEU A 88 -39.73 -13.86 -17.75
N LEU A 89 -39.41 -15.11 -18.08
CA LEU A 89 -40.38 -16.04 -18.65
C LEU A 89 -41.21 -16.60 -17.51
N THR A 90 -42.17 -15.80 -17.08
CA THR A 90 -43.41 -16.30 -16.48
C THR A 90 -44.54 -15.46 -17.04
N ALA A 91 -44.80 -15.65 -18.33
CA ALA A 91 -46.06 -15.24 -18.94
C ALA A 91 -47.16 -16.11 -18.34
N LEU A 92 -48.04 -15.44 -17.59
CA LEU A 92 -49.30 -15.92 -17.02
C LEU A 92 -50.17 -16.62 -18.08
N PRO A 93 -50.90 -17.71 -17.74
CA PRO A 93 -52.20 -17.99 -18.33
C PRO A 93 -53.31 -17.21 -17.59
N ASP A 94 -54.33 -16.85 -18.35
CA ASP A 94 -55.51 -16.01 -18.05
C ASP A 94 -56.34 -16.35 -16.78
N PRO A 95 -57.27 -15.45 -16.36
CA PRO A 95 -57.75 -15.32 -15.00
C PRO A 95 -59.08 -16.04 -14.78
N TYR A 96 -59.06 -17.28 -14.30
CA TYR A 96 -60.29 -17.89 -13.79
C TYR A 96 -60.03 -18.68 -12.50
N VAL A 97 -60.61 -18.12 -11.43
CA VAL A 97 -61.15 -18.84 -10.26
C VAL A 97 -60.13 -19.62 -9.43
N SER A 98 -59.69 -19.04 -8.31
CA SER A 98 -59.99 -19.59 -6.97
C SER A 98 -59.32 -18.76 -5.88
N GLN A 99 -60.08 -18.51 -4.83
CA GLN A 99 -59.67 -17.87 -3.60
C GLN A 99 -58.49 -18.62 -2.93
N SER A 100 -57.64 -17.85 -2.23
CA SER A 100 -56.64 -18.29 -1.24
C SER A 100 -55.25 -18.73 -1.74
N THR A 101 -54.40 -17.79 -2.16
CA THR A 101 -52.92 -18.00 -2.21
C THR A 101 -52.08 -16.73 -1.95
N HIS A 102 -52.65 -15.65 -1.40
CA HIS A 102 -51.93 -14.37 -1.23
C HIS A 102 -50.84 -14.36 -0.13
N HIS A 103 -50.68 -15.43 0.65
CA HIS A 103 -49.69 -15.48 1.73
C HIS A 103 -48.32 -16.03 1.30
N SER A 104 -48.26 -16.79 0.21
CA SER A 104 -47.02 -17.48 -0.20
C SER A 104 -46.04 -16.55 -0.93
N THR A 105 -46.52 -15.65 -1.78
CA THR A 105 -45.67 -14.67 -2.49
C THR A 105 -45.20 -13.54 -1.58
N ASN A 106 -46.06 -13.04 -0.68
CA ASN A 106 -45.66 -12.00 0.29
C ASN A 106 -44.55 -12.48 1.23
N SER A 107 -44.53 -13.78 1.57
CA SER A 107 -43.48 -14.38 2.40
C SER A 107 -42.11 -14.37 1.71
N THR A 108 -42.03 -14.69 0.41
CA THR A 108 -40.75 -14.72 -0.32
C THR A 108 -40.20 -13.33 -0.58
N TYR A 109 -41.06 -12.34 -0.86
CA TYR A 109 -40.63 -10.95 -0.97
C TYR A 109 -40.14 -10.38 0.37
N HIS A 110 -40.78 -10.73 1.48
CA HIS A 110 -40.35 -10.32 2.82
C HIS A 110 -38.99 -10.92 3.20
N GLU A 111 -38.79 -12.21 2.92
CA GLU A 111 -37.50 -12.89 3.16
C GLU A 111 -36.36 -12.30 2.30
N LEU A 112 -36.65 -11.98 1.03
CA LEU A 112 -35.70 -11.29 0.16
C LEU A 112 -35.37 -9.89 0.69
N ALA A 113 -36.37 -9.11 1.11
CA ALA A 113 -36.17 -7.77 1.67
C ALA A 113 -35.35 -7.82 2.98
N GLN A 114 -35.61 -8.78 3.86
CA GLN A 114 -34.82 -8.99 5.07
C GLN A 114 -33.37 -9.38 4.76
N THR A 115 -33.16 -10.26 3.77
CA THR A 115 -31.82 -10.65 3.34
C THR A 115 -31.03 -9.46 2.78
N LEU A 116 -31.69 -8.64 1.94
CA LEU A 116 -31.08 -7.42 1.40
C LEU A 116 -30.77 -6.40 2.50
N LEU A 117 -31.64 -6.25 3.49
CA LEU A 117 -31.41 -5.36 4.63
C LEU A 117 -30.15 -5.80 5.40
N ILE A 118 -30.05 -7.08 5.75
CA ILE A 118 -28.87 -7.63 6.45
C ILE A 118 -27.59 -7.42 5.64
N GLN A 119 -27.66 -7.59 4.31
CA GLN A 119 -26.51 -7.34 3.42
C GLN A 119 -26.09 -5.86 3.43
N VAL A 120 -27.05 -4.94 3.37
CA VAL A 120 -26.78 -3.50 3.39
C VAL A 120 -26.21 -3.07 4.74
N GLU A 121 -26.73 -3.57 5.85
CA GLU A 121 -26.19 -3.30 7.20
C GLU A 121 -24.74 -3.82 7.34
N ALA A 122 -24.45 -5.01 6.82
CA ALA A 122 -23.09 -5.55 6.80
C ALA A 122 -22.15 -4.71 5.91
N GLN A 123 -22.66 -4.25 4.76
CA GLN A 123 -21.90 -3.38 3.87
C GLN A 123 -21.62 -2.02 4.52
N GLU A 124 -22.60 -1.43 5.19
CA GLU A 124 -22.45 -0.18 5.96
C GLU A 124 -21.37 -0.32 7.03
N ALA A 125 -21.38 -1.41 7.81
CA ALA A 125 -20.35 -1.68 8.80
C ALA A 125 -18.94 -1.76 8.17
N SER A 126 -18.82 -2.39 7.00
CA SER A 126 -17.54 -2.46 6.27
C SER A 126 -17.07 -1.09 5.78
N ILE A 127 -17.99 -0.27 5.26
CA ILE A 127 -17.69 1.09 4.77
C ILE A 127 -17.24 1.97 5.93
N ASN A 128 -17.97 1.93 7.05
CA ASN A 128 -17.62 2.69 8.25
C ASN A 128 -16.24 2.29 8.79
N GLN A 129 -15.90 1.00 8.76
CA GLN A 129 -14.59 0.53 9.16
C GLN A 129 -13.47 1.05 8.25
N VAL A 130 -13.68 1.02 6.92
CA VAL A 130 -12.70 1.56 5.96
C VAL A 130 -12.57 3.07 6.11
N SER A 131 -13.68 3.81 6.26
CA SER A 131 -13.67 5.25 6.51
C SER A 131 -12.82 5.61 7.73
N ARG A 132 -13.01 4.88 8.84
CA ARG A 132 -12.22 5.09 10.06
C ARG A 132 -10.72 4.86 9.83
N LEU A 133 -10.35 3.86 9.02
CA LEU A 133 -8.95 3.62 8.68
C LEU A 133 -8.38 4.76 7.82
N CYS A 134 -9.17 5.30 6.90
CA CYS A 134 -8.79 6.49 6.13
C CYS A 134 -8.59 7.72 7.04
N ASP A 135 -9.49 7.96 8.00
CA ASP A 135 -9.36 9.07 8.95
C ASP A 135 -8.07 8.96 9.78
N VAL A 136 -7.74 7.75 10.24
CA VAL A 136 -6.49 7.48 10.98
C VAL A 136 -5.27 7.71 10.10
N ALA A 137 -5.29 7.23 8.85
CA ALA A 137 -4.21 7.44 7.90
C ALA A 137 -4.01 8.93 7.61
N GLU A 138 -5.09 9.68 7.38
CA GLU A 138 -5.05 11.13 7.14
C GLU A 138 -4.46 11.88 8.33
N ALA A 139 -4.85 11.52 9.56
CA ALA A 139 -4.32 12.12 10.77
C ALA A 139 -2.81 11.86 10.94
N LEU A 140 -2.35 10.64 10.65
CA LEU A 140 -0.93 10.30 10.70
C LEU A 140 -0.11 11.04 9.63
N CYS A 141 -0.62 11.08 8.40
CA CYS A 141 0.00 11.82 7.30
C CYS A 141 0.09 13.32 7.61
N SER A 142 -1.01 13.90 8.09
CA SER A 142 -1.08 15.31 8.49
C SER A 142 -0.10 15.63 9.62
N ALA A 143 -0.02 14.77 10.64
CA ALA A 143 0.92 14.95 11.75
C ALA A 143 2.38 14.89 11.26
N GLN A 144 2.71 13.90 10.41
CA GLN A 144 4.05 13.78 9.84
C GLN A 144 4.41 14.98 8.96
N GLU A 145 3.46 15.46 8.14
CA GLU A 145 3.64 16.64 7.31
C GLU A 145 3.90 17.88 8.18
N GLN A 146 3.17 18.06 9.28
CA GLN A 146 3.41 19.16 10.21
C GLN A 146 4.79 19.08 10.87
N LEU A 147 5.23 17.89 11.30
CA LEU A 147 6.57 17.69 11.84
C LEU A 147 7.67 18.05 10.82
N LEU A 148 7.49 17.65 9.57
CA LEU A 148 8.43 17.99 8.50
C LEU A 148 8.41 19.48 8.17
N LYS A 149 7.26 20.15 8.21
CA LYS A 149 7.14 21.61 7.96
C LYS A 149 7.73 22.45 9.09
N GLN A 150 7.62 22.00 10.34
CA GLN A 150 8.05 22.77 11.51
C GLN A 150 9.47 23.36 11.40
N PRO A 151 10.53 22.59 11.02
CA PRO A 151 11.87 23.15 10.91
C PRO A 151 12.03 24.17 9.77
N PHE A 152 11.20 24.14 8.73
CA PHE A 152 11.28 25.10 7.62
C PHE A 152 10.49 26.38 7.88
N VAL A 153 9.40 26.29 8.65
CA VAL A 153 8.56 27.43 9.00
C VAL A 153 9.17 28.24 10.15
N TYR A 154 9.86 27.60 11.10
CA TYR A 154 10.48 28.24 12.25
C TYR A 154 12.01 28.35 12.14
N LEU A 155 12.53 28.84 11.00
CA LEU A 155 13.95 29.21 10.91
C LEU A 155 14.16 30.63 11.47
N PRO A 156 15.25 30.88 12.23
CA PRO A 156 15.57 32.21 12.77
C PRO A 156 15.68 33.30 11.69
N ILE A 157 16.06 32.92 10.46
CA ILE A 157 16.11 33.82 9.29
C ILE A 157 14.74 34.43 8.94
N TRP A 158 13.63 33.79 9.33
CA TRP A 158 12.28 34.27 9.08
C TRP A 158 11.77 35.24 10.17
N GLU A 159 12.47 35.41 11.31
CA GLU A 159 12.03 36.25 12.45
C GLU A 159 11.78 37.71 12.06
N SER A 160 12.50 38.20 11.04
CA SER A 160 12.42 39.60 10.58
C SER A 160 11.25 39.90 9.64
N SER A 161 10.37 38.92 9.39
CA SER A 161 9.31 38.86 8.36
C SER A 161 9.77 38.20 7.06
N PRO A 162 9.17 37.04 6.69
CA PRO A 162 9.39 36.36 5.42
C PRO A 162 9.31 37.25 4.18
N ARG A 163 8.36 38.18 4.20
CA ARG A 163 8.13 39.08 3.07
C ARG A 163 9.28 40.06 2.91
N LYS A 164 9.85 40.58 4.00
CA LYS A 164 11.01 41.48 3.94
C LYS A 164 12.25 40.76 3.41
N LEU A 165 12.48 39.52 3.81
CA LEU A 165 13.57 38.69 3.28
C LEU A 165 13.45 38.48 1.77
N ILE A 166 12.27 38.08 1.29
CA ILE A 166 11.99 37.86 -0.13
C ILE A 166 12.14 39.17 -0.93
N THR A 167 11.65 40.29 -0.39
CA THR A 167 11.77 41.60 -1.05
C THR A 167 13.23 42.06 -1.10
N SER A 168 14.02 41.81 -0.05
CA SER A 168 15.45 42.14 -0.05
C SER A 168 16.25 41.31 -1.06
N LEU A 169 15.93 40.03 -1.23
CA LEU A 169 16.59 39.16 -2.22
C LEU A 169 16.18 39.48 -3.67
N LEU A 170 14.97 40.01 -3.87
CA LEU A 170 14.46 40.43 -5.18
C LEU A 170 14.85 41.85 -5.56
N CYS A 171 15.32 42.67 -4.60
CA CYS A 171 15.67 44.07 -4.82
C CYS A 171 17.20 44.33 -4.80
N GLU A 172 18.04 43.29 -4.75
CA GLU A 172 19.45 43.43 -5.15
C GLU A 172 19.56 43.32 -6.68
N GLU A 173 19.38 44.46 -7.35
CA GLU A 173 19.96 44.81 -8.67
C GLU A 173 20.68 46.15 -8.55
#